data_AF-A0AAD7JKG0-F1
#
_entry.id   AF-A0AAD7JKG0-F1
#
_cell.length_a   1.000
_cell.length_b   1.000
_cell.length_c   1.000
_cell.angle_alpha   90.00
_cell.angle_beta   90.00
_cell.angle_gamma   90.00
#
_symmetry.space_group_name_H-M   'P 1'
#
loop_
_entity.id
_entity.type
_entity.pdbx_description
1 polymer ?
#
loop_
_entity_poly.entity_id
_entity_poly.type
_entity_poly.pdbx_seq_one_letter_code
_entity_poly.pdbx_strand_id
1 'polypeptide(L)'
;MDAEPALPLDLEREIFETAALLYPGTLPTLLRVSRRVLVWIEPLLYRALRIDSPKTAAAIERAMELKPSSFFSDNVQSLYISSYCGWPNQTRCTFLRLCPHLVSLSLGFIMPLPTGILPVLAGLLHVRM
;
A
#
# COMPACT_ATOMS: atom_id res chain seq x y z
N MET A 1 17.45 28.95 -30.54
CA MET A 1 17.08 28.60 -29.17
C MET A 1 17.17 27.09 -29.11
N ASP A 2 18.33 26.57 -28.74
CA ASP A 2 18.51 25.14 -28.55
C ASP A 2 17.68 24.74 -27.35
N ALA A 3 16.70 23.84 -27.56
CA ALA A 3 15.90 23.31 -26.48
C ALA A 3 16.84 22.59 -25.51
N GLU A 4 16.80 22.97 -24.24
CA GLU A 4 17.54 22.31 -23.18
C GLU A 4 17.23 20.81 -23.23
N PRO A 5 18.23 19.91 -23.20
CA PRO A 5 18.00 18.49 -23.39
C PRO A 5 17.09 17.96 -22.28
N ALA A 6 15.83 17.67 -22.64
CA ALA A 6 14.85 17.08 -21.75
C ALA A 6 14.90 15.55 -21.86
N LEU A 7 14.90 14.88 -20.72
CA LEU A 7 14.79 13.43 -20.68
C LEU A 7 13.42 12.99 -21.25
N PRO A 8 13.38 11.99 -22.15
CA PRO A 8 12.12 11.40 -22.58
C PRO A 8 11.26 10.93 -21.39
N LEU A 9 9.94 11.05 -21.54
CA LEU A 9 8.96 10.74 -20.49
C LEU A 9 9.12 9.34 -19.90
N ASP A 10 9.29 8.35 -20.78
CA ASP A 10 9.32 6.95 -20.39
C ASP A 10 10.57 6.63 -19.57
N LEU A 11 11.70 7.25 -19.93
CA LEU A 11 12.95 7.14 -19.18
C LEU A 11 12.87 7.87 -17.84
N GLU A 12 12.24 9.05 -17.80
CA GLU A 12 11.98 9.77 -16.53
C GLU A 12 11.19 8.87 -15.57
N ARG A 13 10.10 8.27 -16.07
CA ARG A 13 9.26 7.36 -15.30
C ARG A 13 10.03 6.13 -14.82
N GLU A 14 10.77 5.47 -15.70
CA GLU A 14 11.55 4.28 -15.36
C GLU A 14 12.58 4.55 -14.27
N ILE A 15 13.26 5.71 -14.32
CA ILE A 15 14.21 6.12 -13.28
C ILE A 15 13.52 6.27 -11.93
N PHE A 16 12.38 6.98 -11.88
CA PHE A 16 11.65 7.19 -10.62
C PHE A 16 11.08 5.89 -10.06
N GLU A 17 10.49 5.03 -10.90
CA GLU A 17 9.94 3.74 -10.48
C GLU A 17 11.05 2.82 -9.97
N THR A 18 12.19 2.77 -10.66
CA THR A 18 13.36 1.98 -10.25
C THR A 18 13.93 2.49 -8.92
N ALA A 19 14.10 3.80 -8.76
CA ALA A 19 14.57 4.39 -7.52
C ALA A 19 13.62 4.11 -6.34
N ALA A 20 12.31 4.20 -6.57
CA ALA A 20 11.28 3.88 -5.58
C ALA A 20 11.32 2.41 -5.15
N LEU A 21 11.53 1.48 -6.09
CA LEU A 21 11.60 0.04 -5.81
C LEU A 21 12.90 -0.35 -5.07
N LEU A 22 14.05 0.21 -5.48
CA LEU A 22 15.34 -0.09 -4.87
C LEU A 22 15.51 0.58 -3.51
N TYR A 23 14.92 1.76 -3.31
CA TYR A 23 15.04 2.55 -2.09
C TYR A 23 13.68 3.01 -1.56
N PRO A 24 12.85 2.11 -1.01
CA PRO A 24 11.49 2.45 -0.54
C PRO A 24 11.44 3.58 0.49
N GLY A 25 12.49 3.74 1.31
CA GLY A 25 12.61 4.85 2.26
C GLY A 25 12.61 6.25 1.62
N THR A 26 12.87 6.35 0.31
CA THR A 26 12.87 7.61 -0.44
C THR A 26 11.51 7.95 -1.04
N LEU A 27 10.55 7.03 -1.04
CA LEU A 27 9.20 7.23 -1.61
C LEU A 27 8.54 8.55 -1.18
N PRO A 28 8.52 8.94 0.11
CA PRO A 28 7.90 10.20 0.53
C PRO A 28 8.57 11.44 -0.10
N THR A 29 9.87 11.37 -0.37
CA THR A 29 10.62 12.44 -1.04
C THR A 29 10.31 12.45 -2.54
N LEU A 30 10.31 11.28 -3.19
CA LEU A 30 10.03 11.15 -4.62
C LEU A 30 8.62 11.64 -4.97
N LEU A 31 7.62 11.35 -4.14
CA LEU A 31 6.23 11.81 -4.32
C LEU A 31 6.08 13.34 -4.34
N ARG A 32 7.07 14.08 -3.84
CA ARG A 32 7.04 15.55 -3.76
C ARG A 32 7.75 16.23 -4.94
N VAL A 33 8.37 15.47 -5.83
CA VAL A 33 9.17 16.03 -6.94
C VAL A 33 8.28 16.75 -7.96
N SER A 34 7.21 16.09 -8.42
CA SER A 34 6.26 16.69 -9.35
C SER A 34 4.91 15.96 -9.30
N ARG A 35 3.85 16.58 -9.85
CA ARG A 35 2.55 15.93 -9.97
C ARG A 35 2.60 14.66 -10.82
N ARG A 36 3.46 14.59 -11.84
CA ARG A 36 3.60 13.39 -12.68
C ARG A 36 4.25 12.25 -11.92
N VAL A 37 5.35 12.56 -11.21
CA VAL A 37 6.04 11.57 -10.37
C VAL A 37 5.11 11.05 -9.28
N LEU A 38 4.28 11.92 -8.68
CA LEU A 38 3.25 11.47 -7.73
C LEU A 38 2.34 10.41 -8.35
N VAL A 39 1.82 10.62 -9.56
CA VAL A 39 0.94 9.65 -10.23
C VAL A 39 1.63 8.33 -10.51
N TRP A 40 2.92 8.35 -10.89
CA TRP A 40 3.68 7.12 -11.19
C TRP A 40 4.05 6.33 -9.92
N ILE A 41 4.40 7.05 -8.85
CA ILE A 41 5.01 6.45 -7.66
C ILE A 41 3.99 6.15 -6.57
N GLU A 42 2.86 6.86 -6.52
CA GLU A 42 1.83 6.60 -5.52
C GLU A 42 1.35 5.14 -5.52
N PRO A 43 1.06 4.48 -6.66
CA PRO A 43 0.79 3.04 -6.71
C PRO A 43 1.84 2.18 -5.99
N LEU A 44 3.12 2.49 -6.14
CA LEU A 44 4.22 1.74 -5.53
C LEU A 44 4.26 1.91 -4.01
N LEU A 45 3.87 3.08 -3.49
CA LEU A 45 3.76 3.31 -2.05
C LEU A 45 2.70 2.39 -1.42
N TYR A 46 1.58 2.17 -2.10
CA TYR A 46 0.49 1.33 -1.60
C TYR A 46 0.67 -0.16 -1.91
N ARG A 47 1.69 -0.53 -2.69
CA ARG A 47 1.95 -1.93 -3.08
C ARG A 47 2.18 -2.84 -1.88
N ALA A 48 2.94 -2.37 -0.90
CA ALA A 48 3.23 -3.08 0.33
C ALA A 48 2.91 -2.20 1.55
N LEU A 49 1.73 -2.39 2.12
CA LEU A 49 1.28 -1.63 3.29
C LEU A 49 1.69 -2.31 4.58
N ARG A 50 2.37 -1.54 5.44
CA ARG A 50 2.74 -1.97 6.79
C ARG A 50 2.00 -1.11 7.81
N ILE A 51 1.05 -1.71 8.51
CA ILE A 51 0.23 -1.07 9.53
C ILE A 51 0.68 -1.56 10.89
N ASP A 52 1.75 -0.95 11.42
CA ASP A 52 2.42 -1.40 12.64
C ASP A 52 2.20 -0.50 13.85
N SER A 53 1.67 0.71 13.64
CA SER A 53 1.46 1.72 14.66
C SER A 53 0.13 2.49 14.48
N PRO A 54 -0.41 3.11 15.54
CA PRO A 54 -1.59 3.98 15.46
C PRO A 54 -1.44 5.11 14.44
N LYS A 55 -0.21 5.61 14.23
CA LYS A 55 0.07 6.64 13.23
C LYS A 55 -0.14 6.12 11.80
N THR A 56 0.39 4.93 11.49
CA THR A 56 0.18 4.30 10.18
C THR A 56 -1.28 3.91 9.97
N ALA A 57 -1.95 3.42 11.00
CA ALA A 57 -3.38 3.10 10.99
C ALA A 57 -4.24 4.32 10.64
N ALA A 58 -4.05 5.44 11.35
CA ALA A 58 -4.77 6.68 11.09
C ALA A 58 -4.50 7.25 9.69
N ALA A 59 -3.26 7.10 9.19
CA ALA A 59 -2.91 7.52 7.84
C ALA A 59 -3.67 6.70 6.76
N ILE A 60 -3.81 5.38 6.97
CA ILE A 60 -4.59 4.52 6.07
C ILE A 60 -6.09 4.76 6.21
N GLU A 61 -6.62 4.98 7.41
CA GLU A 61 -8.02 5.38 7.59
C GLU A 61 -8.34 6.65 6.81
N ARG A 62 -7.47 7.66 6.91
CA ARG A 62 -7.60 8.89 6.13
C ARG A 62 -7.49 8.61 4.62
N ALA A 63 -6.63 7.69 4.21
CA ALA A 63 -6.54 7.28 2.81
C ALA A 63 -7.83 6.59 2.34
N MET A 64 -8.49 5.80 3.19
CA MET A 64 -9.78 5.16 2.88
C MET A 64 -10.91 6.18 2.70
N GLU A 65 -10.86 7.31 3.39
CA GLU A 65 -11.84 8.41 3.21
C GLU A 65 -11.60 9.20 1.92
N LEU A 66 -10.33 9.37 1.53
CA LEU A 66 -9.94 10.23 0.42
C LEU A 66 -9.86 9.50 -0.93
N LYS A 67 -9.64 8.18 -0.92
CA LYS A 67 -9.39 7.38 -2.13
C LYS A 67 -10.55 6.42 -2.39
N PRO A 68 -10.89 6.18 -3.67
CA PRO A 68 -11.91 5.20 -4.00
C PRO A 68 -11.46 3.80 -3.58
N SER A 69 -12.43 2.93 -3.27
CA SER A 69 -12.17 1.54 -2.90
C SER A 69 -11.38 0.78 -3.97
N SER A 70 -11.60 1.09 -5.26
CA SER A 70 -10.86 0.50 -6.38
C SER A 70 -9.36 0.80 -6.34
N PHE A 71 -8.95 1.91 -5.74
CA PHE A 71 -7.53 2.23 -5.62
C PHE A 71 -6.79 1.20 -4.76
N PHE A 72 -7.43 0.72 -3.68
CA PHE A 72 -6.83 -0.28 -2.81
C PHE A 72 -6.83 -1.66 -3.46
N SER A 73 -7.90 -2.02 -4.17
CA SER A 73 -7.97 -3.31 -4.86
C SER A 73 -6.88 -3.48 -5.92
N ASP A 74 -6.56 -2.40 -6.63
CA ASP A 74 -5.67 -2.47 -7.79
C ASP A 74 -4.19 -2.35 -7.37
N ASN A 75 -3.91 -1.64 -6.28
CA ASN A 75 -2.55 -1.32 -5.87
C ASN A 75 -2.04 -2.16 -4.71
N VAL A 76 -2.88 -2.59 -3.76
CA VAL A 76 -2.42 -3.29 -2.54
C VAL A 76 -2.19 -4.77 -2.84
N GLN A 77 -0.92 -5.19 -2.77
CA GLN A 77 -0.52 -6.59 -3.02
C GLN A 77 0.01 -7.27 -1.76
N SER A 78 0.67 -6.52 -0.88
CA SER A 78 1.22 -7.04 0.37
C SER A 78 0.71 -6.21 1.53
N LEU A 79 0.22 -6.89 2.57
CA LEU A 79 -0.34 -6.22 3.74
C LEU A 79 0.21 -6.85 5.01
N TYR A 80 0.78 -6.01 5.87
CA TYR A 80 1.12 -6.35 7.24
C TYR A 80 0.22 -5.57 8.20
N ILE A 81 -0.47 -6.27 9.12
CA ILE A 81 -1.25 -5.62 10.19
C ILE A 81 -0.72 -6.12 11.55
N SER A 82 -0.22 -5.19 12.37
CA SER A 82 0.19 -5.45 13.76
C SER A 82 -1.01 -5.49 14.71
N SER A 83 -0.95 -6.34 15.74
CA SER A 83 -1.90 -6.32 16.86
C SER A 83 -1.98 -4.96 17.55
N TYR A 84 -0.89 -4.19 17.51
CA TYR A 84 -0.74 -2.90 18.19
C TYR A 84 -1.09 -1.68 17.32
N CYS A 85 -1.60 -1.88 16.11
CA CYS A 85 -1.94 -0.75 15.23
C CYS A 85 -3.11 0.11 15.75
N GLY A 86 -3.87 -0.36 16.75
CA GLY A 86 -5.01 0.36 17.32
C GLY A 86 -6.33 0.16 16.56
N TRP A 87 -6.32 -0.52 15.41
CA TRP A 87 -7.56 -0.81 14.67
C TRP A 87 -8.44 -1.83 15.39
N PRO A 88 -9.76 -1.55 15.51
CA PRO A 88 -10.75 -2.55 15.82
C PRO A 88 -10.72 -3.70 14.80
N ASN A 89 -11.12 -4.91 15.24
CA ASN A 89 -11.23 -6.07 14.34
C ASN A 89 -12.16 -5.80 13.15
N GLN A 90 -13.21 -4.99 13.33
CA GLN A 90 -14.12 -4.62 12.25
C GLN A 90 -13.40 -3.83 11.15
N THR A 91 -12.59 -2.82 11.50
CA THR A 91 -11.81 -2.02 10.55
C THR A 91 -10.82 -2.89 9.78
N ARG A 92 -10.15 -3.82 10.47
CA ARG A 92 -9.25 -4.80 9.83
C ARG A 92 -9.98 -5.64 8.78
N CYS A 93 -11.14 -6.21 9.13
CA CYS A 93 -11.95 -7.01 8.21
C CYS A 93 -12.46 -6.18 7.02
N THR A 94 -12.92 -4.96 7.26
CA THR A 94 -13.36 -4.04 6.19
C THR A 94 -12.22 -3.74 5.23
N PHE A 95 -11.02 -3.43 5.74
CA PHE A 95 -9.87 -3.14 4.90
C PHE A 95 -9.39 -4.36 4.12
N LEU A 96 -9.39 -5.55 4.74
CA LEU A 96 -9.07 -6.80 4.05
C LEU A 96 -10.02 -7.07 2.88
N ARG A 97 -11.32 -6.76 3.02
CA ARG A 97 -12.31 -6.89 1.94
C ARG A 97 -12.08 -5.91 0.79
N LEU A 98 -11.45 -4.76 1.04
CA LEU A 98 -11.08 -3.80 -0.02
C LEU A 98 -9.91 -4.30 -0.88
N CYS A 99 -9.17 -5.31 -0.42
CA CYS A 99 -7.94 -5.78 -1.06
C CYS A 99 -8.09 -7.24 -1.55
N PRO A 100 -8.91 -7.51 -2.58
CA PRO A 100 -9.15 -8.88 -3.06
C PRO A 100 -7.92 -9.51 -3.74
N HIS A 101 -6.98 -8.70 -4.26
CA HIS A 101 -5.80 -9.16 -4.99
C HIS A 101 -4.53 -9.26 -4.11
N LEU A 102 -4.70 -9.46 -2.80
CA LEU A 102 -3.57 -9.68 -1.89
C LEU A 102 -2.77 -10.92 -2.29
N VAL A 103 -1.47 -10.74 -2.45
CA VAL A 103 -0.46 -11.78 -2.72
C VAL A 103 0.17 -12.26 -1.42
N SER A 104 0.40 -11.33 -0.48
CA SER A 104 1.04 -11.59 0.81
C SER A 104 0.26 -10.94 1.93
N LEU A 105 -0.07 -11.70 2.97
CA LEU A 105 -0.71 -11.19 4.17
C LEU A 105 0.03 -11.67 5.39
N SER A 106 0.55 -10.73 6.16
CA SER A 106 1.23 -10.98 7.41
C SER A 106 0.47 -10.30 8.53
N LEU A 107 0.18 -11.05 9.59
CA LEU A 107 -0.58 -10.54 10.71
C LEU A 107 0.27 -10.73 11.96
N GLY A 108 0.66 -9.61 12.57
CA GLY A 108 1.38 -9.60 13.83
C GLY A 108 0.41 -9.94 14.95
N PHE A 109 0.18 -11.23 15.19
CA PHE A 109 -0.68 -11.70 16.27
C PHE A 109 0.13 -11.97 17.54
N ILE A 110 -0.44 -11.54 18.65
CA ILE A 110 -0.26 -12.21 19.93
C ILE A 110 -1.60 -12.90 20.17
N MET A 111 -1.55 -14.23 20.31
CA MET A 111 -2.69 -15.15 20.33
C MET A 111 -3.91 -14.68 21.16
N PRO A 112 -5.16 -15.08 20.81
CA PRO A 112 -5.56 -15.95 19.70
C PRO A 112 -6.15 -15.18 18.49
N LEU A 113 -6.14 -15.84 17.34
CA LEU A 113 -6.67 -15.35 16.06
C LEU A 113 -8.17 -14.99 16.19
N PRO A 114 -8.62 -13.79 15.78
CA PRO A 114 -10.04 -13.44 15.81
C PRO A 114 -10.84 -14.39 14.89
N THR A 115 -11.86 -15.02 15.43
CA THR A 115 -12.73 -16.01 14.74
C THR A 115 -13.38 -15.48 13.45
N GLY A 116 -13.51 -14.16 13.30
CA GLY A 116 -14.08 -13.53 12.10
C GLY A 116 -13.10 -13.29 10.94
N ILE A 117 -11.78 -13.49 11.13
CA ILE A 117 -10.78 -13.28 10.07
C ILE A 117 -10.64 -14.50 9.15
N LEU A 118 -10.80 -15.72 9.70
CA LEU A 118 -10.72 -16.97 8.94
C LEU A 118 -11.58 -17.02 7.67
N PRO A 119 -12.87 -16.64 7.68
CA PRO A 119 -13.67 -16.64 6.46
C PRO A 119 -13.21 -15.59 5.43
N VAL A 120 -12.59 -14.48 5.87
CA VAL A 120 -12.02 -13.48 4.96
C VAL A 120 -10.72 -13.99 4.34
N LEU A 121 -9.89 -14.70 5.12
CA LEU A 121 -8.69 -15.38 4.62
C LEU A 121 -9.02 -16.49 3.62
N ALA A 122 -10.10 -17.24 3.86
CA ALA A 122 -10.54 -18.30 2.95
C ALA A 122 -10.93 -17.79 1.55
N GLY A 123 -11.33 -16.52 1.44
CA GLY A 123 -11.59 -15.85 0.16
C GLY A 123 -10.34 -15.38 -0.59
N LEU A 124 -9.17 -15.38 0.07
CA LEU A 124 -7.89 -14.90 -0.48
C LEU A 124 -7.03 -16.09 -0.94
N LEU A 125 -7.61 -16.98 -1.73
CA LEU A 125 -7.13 -18.33 -2.09
C LEU A 125 -5.75 -18.43 -2.79
N HIS A 126 -5.01 -17.33 -2.94
CA HIS A 126 -3.65 -17.29 -3.52
C HIS A 126 -2.60 -16.68 -2.59
N VAL A 127 -2.95 -16.35 -1.35
CA VAL A 127 -2.02 -15.73 -0.40
C VAL A 127 -1.02 -16.75 0.12
N ARG A 128 0.27 -16.53 -0.16
CA ARG A 128 1.34 -17.21 0.57
C ARG A 128 1.44 -16.58 1.96
N MET A 129 1.19 -17.38 3.00
CA MET A 129 1.44 -17.02 4.40
C MET A 129 2.93 -17.06 4.73
#